data_AF-A0A3E1D4M4-F1
#
_entry.id   AF-A0A3E1D4M4-F1
#
_cell.length_a   1.000
_cell.length_b   1.000
_cell.length_c   1.000
_cell.angle_alpha   90.00
_cell.angle_beta   90.00
_cell.angle_gamma   90.00
#
_symmetry.space_group_name_H-M   'P 1'
#
loop_
_entity.id
_entity.type
_entity.pdbx_description
1 polymer ?
#
loop_
_entity_poly.entity_id
_entity_poly.type
_entity_poly.pdbx_seq_one_letter_code
_entity_poly.pdbx_strand_id
1 'polypeptide(L)'
;MPVFISYSHSDELIVNKLAAHLVQKNANVWVDTWELSVGDSIINKVQEAIQESSALLVVLSKASVQSEWCKKELSAGLMRELDEKRVVVLPVLVEDCDIPLFLREKMYADFRTNFDRGLHSVLDAIAQITNSYQGRLQEAEGNIDWSEDWGFNEGLFHLRFTIINSPTTLPMTFLTQIYVFCNEVSTSRYRKYQEAGLDWIGRAMIAEALFDFGEKKDYRVILDSQFPQEFKATILDPRTGSEYHVVSESRKMGQDNGKDQLLNISHYLKGIREYVRSVSRKPTPEELQKIHKIVASPWNA
;
A
#
# COMPACT_ATOMS: atom_id res chain seq x y z
N MET A 1 -1.06 -6.31 -5.26
CA MET A 1 0.01 -6.30 -6.24
C MET A 1 1.29 -6.60 -5.50
N PRO A 2 1.68 -7.88 -5.50
CA PRO A 2 2.93 -8.28 -4.89
C PRO A 2 4.14 -7.75 -5.66
N VAL A 3 5.27 -7.78 -4.96
CA VAL A 3 6.62 -7.64 -5.45
C VAL A 3 7.14 -9.07 -5.59
N PHE A 4 7.26 -9.57 -6.82
CA PHE A 4 7.78 -10.90 -7.10
C PHE A 4 9.31 -10.88 -7.04
N ILE A 5 9.92 -11.85 -6.35
CA ILE A 5 11.39 -12.01 -6.35
C ILE A 5 11.75 -13.26 -7.15
N SER A 6 12.36 -13.07 -8.32
CA SER A 6 12.95 -14.12 -9.15
C SER A 6 14.40 -14.33 -8.73
N TYR A 7 14.75 -15.56 -8.34
CA TYR A 7 16.09 -15.90 -7.85
C TYR A 7 16.42 -17.38 -8.12
N SER A 8 17.70 -17.73 -7.97
CA SER A 8 18.14 -19.14 -7.93
C SER A 8 18.12 -19.64 -6.49
N HIS A 9 17.80 -20.91 -6.24
CA HIS A 9 17.82 -21.48 -4.88
C HIS A 9 19.17 -21.29 -4.15
N SER A 10 20.29 -21.14 -4.88
CA SER A 10 21.59 -20.80 -4.31
C SER A 10 21.62 -19.44 -3.58
N ASP A 11 20.71 -18.53 -3.93
CA ASP A 11 20.62 -17.16 -3.42
C ASP A 11 19.55 -17.03 -2.31
N GLU A 12 18.96 -18.14 -1.86
CA GLU A 12 17.85 -18.16 -0.91
C GLU A 12 18.13 -17.37 0.38
N LEU A 13 19.36 -17.44 0.90
CA LEU A 13 19.72 -16.77 2.15
C LEU A 13 19.63 -15.25 2.04
N ILE A 14 20.13 -14.65 0.96
CA ILE A 14 20.06 -13.20 0.75
C ILE A 14 18.64 -12.76 0.38
N VAL A 15 17.90 -13.59 -0.35
CA VAL A 15 16.51 -13.32 -0.74
C VAL A 15 15.57 -13.35 0.45
N ASN A 16 15.68 -14.35 1.33
CA ASN A 16 14.89 -14.41 2.56
C ASN A 16 15.15 -13.19 3.45
N LYS A 17 16.41 -12.74 3.54
CA LYS A 17 16.75 -11.52 4.27
C LYS A 17 16.11 -10.28 3.62
N LEU A 18 16.24 -10.11 2.31
CA LEU A 18 15.62 -9.01 1.56
C LEU A 18 14.09 -9.01 1.73
N ALA A 19 13.44 -10.14 1.48
CA ALA A 19 12.00 -10.31 1.60
C ALA A 19 11.50 -9.97 3.01
N ALA A 20 12.20 -10.42 4.06
CA ALA A 20 11.86 -10.06 5.44
C ALA A 20 11.90 -8.55 5.68
N HIS A 21 12.91 -7.83 5.16
CA HIS A 21 12.98 -6.37 5.27
C HIS A 21 11.87 -5.67 4.49
N LEU A 22 11.51 -6.17 3.31
CA LEU A 22 10.40 -5.63 2.51
C LEU A 22 9.05 -5.82 3.24
N VAL A 23 8.82 -6.99 3.83
CA VAL A 23 7.61 -7.28 4.64
C VAL A 23 7.54 -6.37 5.87
N GLN A 24 8.68 -6.12 6.55
CA GLN A 24 8.75 -5.16 7.66
C GLN A 24 8.37 -3.73 7.23
N LYS A 25 8.58 -3.38 5.95
CA LYS A 25 8.15 -2.12 5.35
C LYS A 25 6.74 -2.18 4.76
N ASN A 26 5.96 -3.20 5.14
CA ASN A 26 4.59 -3.45 4.71
C ASN A 26 4.41 -3.69 3.20
N ALA A 27 5.50 -3.97 2.47
CA ALA A 27 5.39 -4.37 1.07
C ALA A 27 4.80 -5.78 0.97
N ASN A 28 3.93 -5.98 -0.01
CA ASN A 28 3.43 -7.30 -0.38
C ASN A 28 4.50 -8.00 -1.20
N VAL A 29 5.11 -9.06 -0.68
CA VAL A 29 6.23 -9.76 -1.33
C VAL A 29 5.79 -11.18 -1.65
N TRP A 30 6.09 -11.63 -2.87
CA TRP A 30 5.86 -13.00 -3.29
C TRP A 30 7.21 -13.69 -3.51
N VAL A 31 7.43 -14.79 -2.79
CA VAL A 31 8.60 -15.66 -2.91
C VAL A 31 8.10 -17.10 -3.00
N ASP A 32 8.64 -17.85 -3.96
CA ASP A 32 8.22 -19.23 -4.27
C ASP A 32 8.24 -20.17 -3.04
N THR A 33 9.27 -20.08 -2.20
CA THR A 33 9.44 -20.87 -0.97
C THR A 33 8.39 -20.59 0.09
N TRP A 34 7.73 -19.43 0.04
CA TRP A 34 6.72 -19.05 1.03
C TRP A 34 5.30 -19.38 0.53
N GLU A 35 5.09 -19.41 -0.78
CA GLU A 35 3.76 -19.42 -1.42
C GLU A 35 3.40 -20.75 -2.11
N LEU A 36 4.36 -21.64 -2.34
CA LEU A 36 4.13 -22.94 -2.98
C LEU A 36 3.92 -24.06 -1.95
N SER A 37 2.90 -24.89 -2.19
CA SER A 37 2.62 -26.10 -1.42
C SER A 37 2.93 -27.37 -2.22
N VAL A 38 3.14 -28.49 -1.51
CA VAL A 38 3.33 -29.80 -2.15
C VAL A 38 2.11 -30.15 -3.00
N GLY A 39 2.33 -30.36 -4.30
CA GLY A 39 1.28 -30.65 -5.28
C GLY A 39 0.91 -29.48 -6.18
N ASP A 40 1.41 -28.27 -5.91
CA ASP A 40 1.18 -27.11 -6.78
C ASP A 40 1.96 -27.23 -8.10
N SER A 41 1.34 -26.76 -9.18
CA SER A 41 2.06 -26.49 -10.42
C SER A 41 2.88 -25.22 -10.24
N ILE A 42 4.18 -25.39 -9.99
CA ILE A 42 5.15 -24.29 -9.84
C ILE A 42 5.02 -23.30 -11.01
N ILE A 43 4.92 -23.81 -12.24
CA ILE A 43 4.83 -23.00 -13.46
C ILE A 43 3.59 -22.11 -13.45
N ASN A 44 2.41 -22.66 -13.16
CA ASN A 44 1.17 -21.89 -13.22
C ASN A 44 1.14 -20.83 -12.11
N LYS A 45 1.54 -21.20 -10.88
CA LYS A 45 1.58 -20.30 -9.74
C LYS A 45 2.53 -19.13 -9.94
N VAL A 46 3.71 -19.39 -10.48
CA VAL A 46 4.69 -18.36 -10.82
C VAL A 46 4.14 -17.44 -11.93
N GLN A 47 3.52 -18.00 -12.97
CA GLN A 47 2.92 -17.18 -14.02
C GLN A 47 1.80 -16.28 -13.49
N GLU A 48 0.89 -16.82 -12.68
CA GLU A 48 -0.14 -16.04 -11.99
C GLU A 48 0.48 -14.93 -11.12
N ALA A 49 1.49 -15.25 -10.33
CA ALA A 49 2.16 -14.29 -9.47
C ALA A 49 2.84 -13.16 -10.26
N ILE A 50 3.52 -13.49 -11.36
CA ILE A 50 4.10 -12.49 -12.29
C ILE A 50 2.98 -11.64 -12.90
N GLN A 51 1.83 -12.22 -13.24
CA GLN A 51 0.72 -11.49 -13.84
C GLN A 51 0.06 -10.48 -12.89
N GLU A 52 0.03 -10.79 -11.59
CA GLU A 52 -0.58 -9.95 -10.55
C GLU A 52 0.40 -8.93 -9.93
N SER A 53 1.70 -9.09 -10.18
CA SER A 53 2.76 -8.27 -9.56
C SER A 53 2.92 -6.90 -10.22
N SER A 54 3.24 -5.88 -9.40
CA SER A 54 3.61 -4.54 -9.90
C SER A 54 5.11 -4.40 -10.16
N ALA A 55 5.93 -5.21 -9.50
CA ALA A 55 7.37 -5.24 -9.71
C ALA A 55 7.88 -6.68 -9.73
N LEU A 56 8.92 -6.85 -10.55
CA LEU A 56 9.68 -8.09 -10.67
C LEU A 56 11.13 -7.79 -10.28
N LEU A 57 11.53 -8.22 -9.08
CA LEU A 57 12.93 -8.17 -8.65
C LEU A 57 13.64 -9.37 -9.24
N VAL A 58 14.71 -9.12 -9.99
CA VAL A 58 15.52 -10.17 -10.60
C VAL A 58 16.85 -10.21 -9.88
N VAL A 59 17.06 -11.25 -9.09
CA VAL A 59 18.33 -11.47 -8.39
C VAL A 59 19.35 -12.00 -9.38
N LEU A 60 20.43 -11.24 -9.55
CA LEU A 60 21.54 -11.51 -10.47
C LEU A 60 22.74 -12.06 -9.70
N SER A 61 22.96 -13.35 -9.94
CA SER A 61 24.08 -14.20 -9.54
C SER A 61 24.52 -15.06 -10.73
N LYS A 62 25.73 -15.63 -10.68
CA LYS A 62 26.22 -16.60 -11.67
C LYS A 62 25.25 -17.77 -11.85
N ALA A 63 24.67 -18.24 -10.74
CA ALA A 63 23.70 -19.33 -10.77
C ALA A 63 22.37 -18.92 -11.42
N SER A 64 21.83 -17.74 -11.07
CA SER A 64 20.58 -17.23 -11.65
C SER A 64 20.69 -17.00 -13.17
N VAL A 65 21.79 -16.40 -13.64
CA VAL A 65 21.99 -16.08 -15.07
C VAL A 65 22.13 -17.35 -15.93
N GLN A 66 22.69 -18.41 -15.36
CA GLN A 66 22.81 -19.70 -16.04
C GLN A 66 21.52 -20.53 -16.01
N SER A 67 20.58 -20.19 -15.13
CA SER A 67 19.30 -20.90 -15.00
C SER A 67 18.37 -20.61 -16.18
N GLU A 68 17.97 -21.67 -16.88
CA GLU A 68 16.93 -21.61 -17.93
C GLU A 68 15.58 -21.11 -17.39
N TRP A 69 15.34 -21.32 -16.09
CA TRP A 69 14.15 -20.84 -15.39
C TRP A 69 14.13 -19.30 -15.31
N CYS A 70 15.24 -18.70 -14.90
CA CYS A 70 15.38 -17.24 -14.80
C CYS A 70 15.18 -16.59 -16.18
N LYS A 71 15.72 -17.20 -17.25
CA LYS A 71 15.54 -16.70 -18.63
C LYS A 71 14.07 -16.67 -19.08
N LYS A 72 13.26 -17.67 -18.70
CA LYS A 72 11.83 -17.73 -19.06
C LYS A 72 11.00 -16.70 -18.28
N GLU A 73 11.21 -16.58 -16.97
CA GLU A 73 10.53 -15.56 -16.15
C GLU A 73 10.89 -14.14 -16.57
N LEU A 74 12.17 -13.89 -16.82
CA LEU A 74 12.69 -12.61 -17.35
C LEU A 74 12.02 -12.22 -18.66
N SER A 75 11.85 -13.19 -19.57
CA SER A 75 11.21 -12.95 -20.86
C SER A 75 9.73 -12.57 -20.70
N ALA A 76 9.01 -13.24 -19.79
CA ALA A 76 7.61 -12.94 -19.50
C ALA A 76 7.43 -11.57 -18.83
N GLY A 77 8.26 -11.25 -17.82
CA GLY A 77 8.24 -9.95 -17.16
C GLY A 77 8.59 -8.79 -18.09
N LEU A 78 9.59 -8.99 -18.96
CA LEU A 78 10.00 -7.99 -19.95
C LEU A 78 8.92 -7.73 -21.01
N MET A 79 8.28 -8.77 -21.55
CA MET A 79 7.16 -8.61 -22.48
C MET A 79 6.04 -7.77 -21.86
N ARG A 80 5.71 -8.02 -20.59
CA ARG A 80 4.69 -7.23 -19.87
C ARG A 80 5.12 -5.79 -19.60
N GLU A 81 6.38 -5.55 -19.26
CA GLU A 81 6.90 -4.19 -19.10
C GLU A 81 6.76 -3.39 -20.40
N LEU A 82 7.06 -4.03 -21.54
CA LEU A 82 6.97 -3.43 -22.88
C LEU A 82 5.52 -3.23 -23.35
N ASP A 83 4.66 -4.22 -23.14
CA ASP A 83 3.28 -4.21 -23.66
C ASP A 83 2.30 -3.44 -22.75
N GLU A 84 2.44 -3.60 -21.42
CA GLU A 84 1.46 -3.10 -20.46
C GLU A 84 1.96 -1.88 -19.66
N LYS A 85 3.27 -1.59 -19.66
CA LYS A 85 3.93 -0.60 -18.77
C LYS A 85 3.58 -0.76 -17.28
N ARG A 86 3.12 -1.95 -16.88
CA ARG A 86 2.57 -2.23 -15.55
C ARG A 86 3.58 -2.87 -14.59
N VAL A 87 4.52 -3.65 -15.11
CA VAL A 87 5.51 -4.36 -14.31
C VAL A 87 6.85 -3.64 -14.43
N VAL A 88 7.40 -3.19 -13.30
CA VAL A 88 8.75 -2.63 -13.26
C VAL A 88 9.75 -3.75 -12.99
N VAL A 89 10.59 -4.07 -13.97
CA VAL A 89 11.69 -5.04 -13.79
C VAL A 89 12.85 -4.35 -13.08
N LEU A 90 13.21 -4.84 -11.91
CA LEU A 90 14.23 -4.29 -11.00
C LEU A 90 15.39 -5.29 -10.83
N PRO A 91 16.54 -5.07 -11.49
CA PRO A 91 17.70 -5.94 -11.32
C PRO A 91 18.35 -5.73 -9.94
N VAL A 92 18.67 -6.83 -9.27
CA VAL A 92 19.28 -6.90 -7.93
C VAL A 92 20.59 -7.69 -8.03
N LEU A 93 21.72 -7.00 -8.07
CA LEU A 93 23.04 -7.62 -8.26
C LEU A 93 23.63 -8.06 -6.92
N VAL A 94 23.74 -9.37 -6.69
CA VAL A 94 24.25 -9.95 -5.43
C VAL A 94 25.70 -10.43 -5.54
N GLU A 95 26.15 -10.79 -6.74
CA GLU A 95 27.55 -11.12 -7.04
C GLU A 95 27.92 -10.72 -8.48
N ASP A 96 29.21 -10.74 -8.80
CA ASP A 96 29.66 -10.47 -10.16
C ASP A 96 29.27 -11.61 -11.12
N CYS A 97 28.48 -11.29 -12.15
CA CYS A 97 28.00 -12.22 -13.15
C CYS A 97 27.81 -11.56 -14.53
N ASP A 98 27.61 -12.38 -15.57
CA ASP A 98 27.34 -11.91 -16.93
C ASP A 98 25.93 -11.36 -17.06
N ILE A 99 25.74 -10.07 -16.75
CA ILE A 99 24.42 -9.42 -16.79
C ILE A 99 23.77 -9.57 -18.18
N PRO A 100 22.54 -10.10 -18.29
CA PRO A 100 21.80 -10.21 -19.54
C PRO A 100 21.67 -8.87 -20.26
N LEU A 101 21.79 -8.87 -21.59
CA LEU A 101 21.87 -7.66 -22.42
C LEU A 101 20.77 -6.62 -22.12
N PHE A 102 19.53 -7.08 -22.00
CA PHE A 102 18.36 -6.22 -21.75
C PHE A 102 18.29 -5.63 -20.34
N LEU A 103 19.07 -6.15 -19.38
CA LEU A 103 19.21 -5.56 -18.04
C LEU A 103 20.41 -4.61 -17.94
N ARG A 104 21.32 -4.60 -18.92
CA ARG A 104 22.51 -3.72 -18.89
C ARG A 104 22.17 -2.25 -19.01
N GLU A 105 21.04 -1.93 -19.64
CA GLU A 105 20.56 -0.55 -19.78
C GLU A 105 19.74 -0.08 -18.57
N LYS A 106 19.44 -0.97 -17.62
CA LYS A 106 18.73 -0.64 -16.38
C LYS A 106 19.74 -0.42 -15.25
N MET A 107 19.43 0.54 -14.38
CA MET A 107 20.13 0.63 -13.09
C MET A 107 19.77 -0.59 -12.25
N TYR A 108 20.76 -1.17 -11.57
CA TYR A 108 20.57 -2.28 -10.65
C TYR A 108 20.79 -1.83 -9.21
N ALA A 109 20.09 -2.48 -8.27
CA ALA A 109 20.40 -2.37 -6.85
C ALA A 109 21.61 -3.26 -6.54
N ASP A 110 22.69 -2.66 -6.04
CA ASP A 110 23.95 -3.37 -5.79
C ASP A 110 24.04 -3.84 -4.34
N PHE A 111 24.05 -5.16 -4.14
CA PHE A 111 24.15 -5.82 -2.85
C PHE A 111 25.53 -6.43 -2.58
N ARG A 112 26.48 -6.35 -3.53
CA ARG A 112 27.80 -7.00 -3.43
C ARG A 112 28.62 -6.49 -2.25
N THR A 113 28.52 -5.19 -1.94
CA THR A 113 29.36 -4.53 -0.94
C THR A 113 28.61 -4.10 0.31
N ASN A 114 27.35 -3.67 0.18
CA ASN A 114 26.59 -3.09 1.29
C ASN A 114 25.10 -3.42 1.12
N PHE A 115 24.59 -4.27 2.01
CA PHE A 115 23.21 -4.71 2.00
C PHE A 115 22.21 -3.55 2.18
N ASP A 116 22.50 -2.61 3.09
CA ASP A 116 21.58 -1.50 3.41
C ASP A 116 21.44 -0.53 2.23
N ARG A 117 22.53 -0.29 1.50
CA ARG A 117 22.51 0.53 0.28
C ARG A 117 21.69 -0.12 -0.83
N GLY A 118 21.89 -1.42 -1.05
CA GLY A 118 21.10 -2.21 -2.00
C GLY A 118 19.62 -2.21 -1.63
N LEU A 119 19.32 -2.46 -0.35
CA LEU A 119 17.95 -2.45 0.19
C LEU A 119 17.29 -1.08 0.00
N HIS A 120 17.99 0.02 0.27
CA HIS A 120 17.46 1.36 0.08
C HIS A 120 17.09 1.61 -1.39
N SER A 121 17.95 1.20 -2.32
CA SER A 121 17.70 1.34 -3.76
C SER A 121 16.46 0.55 -4.21
N VAL A 122 16.27 -0.66 -3.66
CA VAL A 122 15.05 -1.46 -3.91
C VAL A 122 13.82 -0.78 -3.32
N LEU A 123 13.90 -0.30 -2.07
CA LEU A 123 12.79 0.38 -1.38
C LEU A 123 12.34 1.63 -2.14
N ASP A 124 13.27 2.44 -2.63
CA ASP A 124 12.97 3.64 -3.43
C ASP A 124 12.23 3.28 -4.72
N ALA A 125 12.66 2.21 -5.39
CA ALA A 125 12.05 1.75 -6.63
C ALA A 125 10.62 1.21 -6.42
N ILE A 126 10.40 0.41 -5.36
CA ILE A 126 9.08 -0.16 -5.09
C ILE A 126 8.14 0.82 -4.36
N ALA A 127 8.65 1.85 -3.69
CA ALA A 127 7.81 2.83 -2.98
C ALA A 127 6.79 3.51 -3.92
N GLN A 128 7.12 3.64 -5.20
CA GLN A 128 6.22 4.19 -6.22
C GLN A 128 4.98 3.33 -6.48
N ILE A 129 5.02 2.05 -6.12
CA ILE A 129 3.99 1.05 -6.44
C ILE A 129 3.42 0.33 -5.21
N THR A 130 4.09 0.38 -4.05
CA THR A 130 3.66 -0.35 -2.85
C THR A 130 3.27 0.53 -1.67
N ASN A 131 3.39 1.86 -1.75
CA ASN A 131 3.06 2.71 -0.62
C ASN A 131 1.54 2.76 -0.40
N SER A 132 1.06 2.16 0.70
CA SER A 132 -0.35 2.11 1.07
C SER A 132 -0.85 3.37 1.80
N TYR A 133 0.04 4.32 2.11
CA TYR A 133 -0.29 5.51 2.89
C TYR A 133 -0.30 6.79 2.06
N GLN A 134 0.03 6.71 0.77
CA GLN A 134 -0.15 7.82 -0.17
C GLN A 134 -0.30 7.26 -1.57
N GLY A 135 -0.98 8.01 -2.42
CA GLY A 135 -1.15 7.60 -3.80
C GLY A 135 -1.83 8.66 -4.65
N ARG A 136 -1.96 8.31 -5.93
CA ARG A 136 -2.70 9.07 -6.92
C ARG A 136 -3.74 8.17 -7.57
N LEU A 137 -4.99 8.61 -7.57
CA LEU A 137 -6.05 8.02 -8.38
C LEU A 137 -6.15 8.85 -9.67
N GLN A 138 -5.94 8.20 -10.81
CA GLN A 138 -6.08 8.83 -12.12
C GLN A 138 -7.51 8.65 -12.61
N GLU A 139 -8.15 9.75 -13.01
CA GLU A 139 -9.49 9.76 -13.57
C GLU A 139 -9.49 10.43 -14.94
N ALA A 140 -10.55 10.21 -15.72
CA ALA A 140 -10.68 10.80 -17.06
C ALA A 140 -10.61 12.34 -17.03
N GLU A 141 -11.07 12.96 -15.93
CA GLU A 141 -11.18 14.40 -15.80
C GLU A 141 -10.16 15.02 -14.84
N GLY A 142 -9.16 14.27 -14.34
CA GLY A 142 -8.16 14.82 -13.44
C GLY A 142 -7.49 13.79 -12.54
N ASN A 143 -6.84 14.28 -11.49
CA ASN A 143 -6.17 13.43 -10.50
C ASN A 143 -6.69 13.71 -9.10
N ILE A 144 -6.78 12.64 -8.31
CA ILE A 144 -6.98 12.72 -6.87
C ILE A 144 -5.71 12.24 -6.20
N ASP A 145 -4.96 13.18 -5.65
CA ASP A 145 -3.77 12.91 -4.83
C ASP A 145 -4.19 12.79 -3.37
N TRP A 146 -3.64 11.82 -2.65
CA TRP A 146 -3.99 11.63 -1.24
C TRP A 146 -2.85 11.08 -0.42
N SER A 147 -2.92 11.33 0.89
CA SER A 147 -2.05 10.74 1.89
C SER A 147 -2.79 10.47 3.19
N GLU A 148 -2.35 9.45 3.89
CA GLU A 148 -2.73 9.08 5.25
C GLU A 148 -1.55 9.36 6.18
N ASP A 149 -1.83 10.03 7.29
CA ASP A 149 -0.91 10.19 8.41
C ASP A 149 -1.63 9.92 9.72
N TRP A 150 -0.87 9.74 10.80
CA TRP A 150 -1.42 9.36 12.09
C TRP A 150 -0.56 9.84 13.24
N GLY A 151 -1.16 9.88 14.43
CA GLY A 151 -0.48 10.35 15.62
C GLY A 151 -1.30 10.13 16.87
N PHE A 152 -0.83 10.77 17.93
CA PHE A 152 -1.56 10.84 19.19
C PHE A 152 -1.81 12.31 19.54
N ASN A 153 -3.05 12.61 19.92
CA ASN A 153 -3.42 13.88 20.49
C ASN A 153 -3.94 13.64 21.90
N GLU A 154 -3.31 14.25 22.90
CA GLU A 154 -3.66 14.04 24.32
C GLU A 154 -3.73 12.55 24.72
N GLY A 155 -2.86 11.73 24.12
CA GLY A 155 -2.79 10.29 24.38
C GLY A 155 -3.81 9.45 23.59
N LEU A 156 -4.76 10.06 22.90
CA LEU A 156 -5.73 9.40 22.02
C LEU A 156 -5.17 9.27 20.60
N PHE A 157 -5.33 8.09 20.00
CA PHE A 157 -4.86 7.85 18.64
C PHE A 157 -5.75 8.59 17.62
N HIS A 158 -5.16 9.04 16.52
CA HIS A 158 -5.95 9.55 15.40
C HIS A 158 -5.31 9.19 14.05
N LEU A 159 -6.17 9.07 13.04
CA LEU A 159 -5.78 9.07 11.62
C LEU A 159 -6.17 10.40 10.99
N ARG A 160 -5.43 10.80 9.95
CA ARG A 160 -5.79 11.91 9.07
C ARG A 160 -5.60 11.48 7.63
N PHE A 161 -6.63 11.69 6.81
CA PHE A 161 -6.53 11.65 5.36
C PHE A 161 -6.50 13.08 4.83
N THR A 162 -5.53 13.39 3.96
CA THR A 162 -5.50 14.61 3.17
C THR A 162 -5.69 14.24 1.72
N ILE A 163 -6.70 14.82 1.07
CA ILE A 163 -7.13 14.48 -0.29
C ILE A 163 -7.20 15.77 -1.10
N ILE A 164 -6.55 15.77 -2.25
CA ILE A 164 -6.52 16.87 -3.21
C ILE A 164 -7.10 16.37 -4.52
N ASN A 165 -8.24 16.93 -4.93
CA ASN A 165 -8.79 16.71 -6.26
C ASN A 165 -8.43 17.90 -7.16
N SER A 166 -7.71 17.62 -8.25
CA SER A 166 -7.32 18.60 -9.27
C SER A 166 -7.93 18.23 -10.62
N PRO A 167 -9.18 18.63 -10.90
CA PRO A 167 -9.80 18.44 -12.19
C PRO A 167 -9.08 19.24 -13.28
N THR A 168 -9.06 18.69 -14.49
CA THR A 168 -8.61 19.36 -15.71
C THR A 168 -9.72 20.18 -16.38
N THR A 169 -10.97 19.91 -16.01
CA THR A 169 -12.18 20.56 -16.56
C THR A 169 -12.54 21.87 -15.84
N LEU A 170 -11.93 22.15 -14.69
CA LEU A 170 -12.18 23.33 -13.88
C LEU A 170 -10.87 24.01 -13.47
N PRO A 171 -10.79 25.35 -13.43
CA PRO A 171 -9.62 26.08 -12.92
C PRO A 171 -9.61 26.11 -11.38
N MET A 172 -9.98 25.01 -10.74
CA MET A 172 -10.14 24.86 -9.30
C MET A 172 -9.42 23.61 -8.79
N THR A 173 -9.00 23.66 -7.54
CA THR A 173 -8.52 22.51 -6.78
C THR A 173 -9.35 22.39 -5.52
N PHE A 174 -9.68 21.16 -5.14
CA PHE A 174 -10.44 20.87 -3.95
C PHE A 174 -9.55 20.17 -2.93
N LEU A 175 -9.55 20.68 -1.69
CA LEU A 175 -8.87 20.07 -0.57
C LEU A 175 -9.92 19.49 0.38
N THR A 176 -9.77 18.23 0.73
CA THR A 176 -10.54 17.56 1.79
C THR A 176 -9.57 17.01 2.82
N GLN A 177 -9.79 17.33 4.09
CA GLN A 177 -9.09 16.70 5.21
C GLN A 177 -10.11 15.93 6.05
N ILE A 178 -9.79 14.69 6.42
CA ILE A 178 -10.65 13.84 7.25
C ILE A 178 -9.83 13.35 8.42
N TYR A 179 -10.22 13.76 9.61
CA TYR A 179 -9.68 13.31 10.88
C TYR A 179 -10.57 12.22 11.46
N VAL A 180 -9.96 11.16 11.95
CA VAL A 180 -10.64 10.07 12.67
C VAL A 180 -10.00 9.99 14.05
N PHE A 181 -10.66 10.57 15.05
CA PHE A 181 -10.19 10.53 16.43
C PHE A 181 -10.75 9.31 17.15
N CYS A 182 -9.86 8.52 17.74
CA CYS A 182 -10.23 7.39 18.58
C CYS A 182 -10.57 7.83 20.00
N ASN A 183 -11.57 7.21 20.61
CA ASN A 183 -11.73 7.27 22.07
C ASN A 183 -10.69 6.40 22.81
N GLU A 184 -10.75 6.36 24.14
CA GLU A 184 -9.81 5.56 24.95
C GLU A 184 -9.85 4.06 24.62
N VAL A 185 -11.05 3.52 24.40
CA VAL A 185 -11.27 2.10 24.10
C VAL A 185 -10.61 1.69 22.79
N SER A 186 -10.89 2.46 21.72
CA SER A 186 -10.30 2.21 20.40
C SER A 186 -8.79 2.50 20.36
N THR A 187 -8.33 3.50 21.13
CA THR A 187 -6.89 3.78 21.30
C THR A 187 -6.18 2.64 22.02
N SER A 188 -6.75 2.12 23.11
CA SER A 188 -6.21 0.96 23.84
C SER A 188 -6.12 -0.25 22.91
N ARG A 189 -7.15 -0.47 22.08
CA ARG A 189 -7.14 -1.52 21.08
C ARG A 189 -6.02 -1.34 20.05
N TYR A 190 -5.82 -0.13 19.54
CA TYR A 190 -4.72 0.19 18.64
C TYR A 190 -3.36 -0.10 19.28
N ARG A 191 -3.15 0.27 20.54
CA ARG A 191 -1.89 0.00 21.27
C ARG A 191 -1.60 -1.50 21.39
N LYS A 192 -2.61 -2.35 21.59
CA LYS A 192 -2.43 -3.82 21.57
C LYS A 192 -1.89 -4.32 20.23
N TYR A 193 -2.37 -3.75 19.11
CA TYR A 193 -1.79 -4.04 17.79
C TYR A 193 -0.36 -3.52 17.67
N GLN A 194 -0.10 -2.30 18.12
CA GLN A 194 1.23 -1.69 18.08
C GLN A 194 2.26 -2.52 18.87
N GLU A 195 1.94 -2.94 20.09
CA GLU A 195 2.79 -3.78 20.95
C GLU A 195 3.09 -5.14 20.33
N ALA A 196 2.17 -5.68 19.51
CA ALA A 196 2.34 -6.93 18.79
C ALA A 196 3.15 -6.81 17.49
N GLY A 197 3.57 -5.59 17.10
CA GLY A 197 4.20 -5.28 15.82
C GLY A 197 3.21 -5.28 14.64
N LEU A 198 1.93 -5.01 14.92
CA LEU A 198 0.81 -5.06 13.98
C LEU A 198 0.11 -3.70 13.86
N ASP A 199 0.82 -2.61 14.11
CA ASP A 199 0.30 -1.24 14.05
C ASP A 199 -0.41 -0.94 12.72
N TRP A 200 0.09 -1.49 11.61
CA TRP A 200 -0.51 -1.36 10.29
C TRP A 200 -1.91 -2.00 10.18
N ILE A 201 -2.15 -3.12 10.88
CA ILE A 201 -3.50 -3.73 10.98
C ILE A 201 -4.42 -2.84 11.80
N GLY A 202 -3.92 -2.32 12.93
CA GLY A 202 -4.69 -1.41 13.78
C GLY A 202 -5.16 -0.18 12.99
N ARG A 203 -4.27 0.43 12.19
CA ARG A 203 -4.63 1.54 11.28
C ARG A 203 -5.63 1.11 10.22
N ALA A 204 -5.37 -0.01 9.53
CA ALA A 204 -6.25 -0.52 8.48
C ALA A 204 -7.68 -0.76 8.99
N MET A 205 -7.85 -1.26 10.22
CA MET A 205 -9.19 -1.44 10.82
C MET A 205 -9.93 -0.11 11.03
N ILE A 206 -9.23 0.92 11.49
CA ILE A 206 -9.82 2.25 11.72
C ILE A 206 -10.16 2.91 10.37
N ALA A 207 -9.26 2.82 9.38
CA ALA A 207 -9.49 3.31 8.03
C ALA A 207 -10.69 2.59 7.37
N GLU A 208 -10.81 1.27 7.52
CA GLU A 208 -11.95 0.50 7.01
C GLU A 208 -13.28 0.92 7.64
N ALA A 209 -13.30 1.30 8.92
CA ALA A 209 -14.50 1.87 9.55
C ALA A 209 -14.91 3.20 8.89
N LEU A 210 -13.95 4.07 8.57
CA LEU A 210 -14.20 5.31 7.82
C LEU A 210 -14.72 5.01 6.40
N PHE A 211 -14.11 4.07 5.69
CA PHE A 211 -14.52 3.72 4.33
C PHE A 211 -15.95 3.16 4.29
N ASP A 212 -16.28 2.25 5.20
CA ASP A 212 -17.64 1.70 5.33
C ASP A 212 -18.67 2.79 5.69
N PHE A 213 -18.28 3.74 6.54
CA PHE A 213 -19.13 4.89 6.86
C PHE A 213 -19.39 5.76 5.62
N GLY A 214 -18.35 6.09 4.87
CA GLY A 214 -18.44 6.88 3.64
C GLY A 214 -19.35 6.22 2.61
N GLU A 215 -19.23 4.91 2.41
CA GLU A 215 -20.06 4.16 1.46
C GLU A 215 -21.55 4.12 1.88
N LYS A 216 -21.84 3.90 3.17
CA LYS A 216 -23.22 3.79 3.67
C LYS A 216 -23.97 5.13 3.73
N LYS A 217 -23.25 6.25 3.89
CA LYS A 217 -23.85 7.56 4.12
C LYS A 217 -24.07 8.40 2.85
N ASP A 218 -23.55 7.98 1.69
CA ASP A 218 -23.47 8.81 0.48
C ASP A 218 -22.93 10.21 0.83
N TYR A 219 -21.73 10.23 1.40
CA TYR A 219 -21.09 11.40 1.96
C TYR A 219 -20.70 12.40 0.84
N ARG A 220 -21.49 13.46 0.73
CA ARG A 220 -21.31 14.57 -0.22
C ARG A 220 -21.31 15.93 0.49
N VAL A 221 -20.59 16.88 -0.08
CA VAL A 221 -20.46 18.24 0.46
C VAL A 221 -20.66 19.25 -0.66
N ILE A 222 -21.45 20.29 -0.40
CA ILE A 222 -21.59 21.43 -1.32
C ILE A 222 -20.65 22.55 -0.85
N LEU A 223 -19.81 23.03 -1.76
CA LEU A 223 -18.90 24.15 -1.57
C LEU A 223 -19.46 25.40 -2.26
N ASP A 224 -20.20 26.19 -1.50
CA ASP A 224 -20.84 27.44 -1.93
C ASP A 224 -19.86 28.64 -1.93
N SER A 225 -18.85 28.61 -1.06
CA SER A 225 -17.91 29.72 -0.83
C SER A 225 -16.47 29.24 -0.66
N GLN A 226 -15.54 30.17 -0.44
CA GLN A 226 -14.13 29.91 -0.12
C GLN A 226 -13.90 29.41 1.32
N PHE A 227 -14.92 29.53 2.17
CA PHE A 227 -14.84 29.04 3.54
C PHE A 227 -14.88 27.51 3.56
N PRO A 228 -14.14 26.88 4.47
CA PRO A 228 -14.21 25.44 4.62
C PRO A 228 -15.60 25.01 5.08
N GLN A 229 -16.10 23.94 4.47
CA GLN A 229 -17.33 23.28 4.86
C GLN A 229 -16.98 22.09 5.75
N GLU A 230 -17.48 22.11 6.98
CA GLU A 230 -17.22 21.09 7.99
C GLU A 230 -18.35 20.05 8.03
N PHE A 231 -17.96 18.80 8.23
CA PHE A 231 -18.86 17.69 8.54
C PHE A 231 -18.30 16.93 9.74
N LYS A 232 -19.19 16.60 10.68
CA LYS A 232 -18.87 15.87 11.91
C LYS A 232 -19.80 14.68 12.06
N ALA A 233 -19.23 13.53 12.36
CA ALA A 233 -19.99 12.31 12.63
C ALA A 233 -19.27 11.45 13.67
N THR A 234 -20.06 10.57 14.30
CA THR A 234 -19.54 9.55 15.20
C THR A 234 -19.85 8.18 14.61
N ILE A 235 -18.84 7.31 14.55
CA ILE A 235 -19.00 5.88 14.29
C ILE A 235 -18.84 5.16 15.63
N LEU A 236 -19.95 4.63 16.16
CA LEU A 236 -19.98 3.92 17.43
C LEU A 236 -20.23 2.43 17.20
N ASP A 237 -19.39 1.58 17.79
CA ASP A 237 -19.72 0.17 18.01
C ASP A 237 -20.21 -0.04 19.44
N PRO A 238 -21.54 -0.21 19.65
CA PRO A 238 -22.11 -0.33 20.99
C PRO A 238 -21.72 -1.63 21.69
N ARG A 239 -21.22 -2.65 20.96
CA ARG A 239 -20.81 -3.93 21.57
C ARG A 239 -19.49 -3.81 22.29
N THR A 240 -18.60 -2.97 21.75
CA THR A 240 -17.22 -2.82 22.23
C THR A 240 -17.02 -1.53 22.99
N GLY A 241 -17.87 -0.52 22.77
CA GLY A 241 -17.65 0.85 23.25
C GLY A 241 -16.59 1.60 22.43
N SER A 242 -16.14 1.02 21.31
CA SER A 242 -15.24 1.68 20.36
C SER A 242 -15.97 2.82 19.67
N GLU A 243 -15.35 4.00 19.68
CA GLU A 243 -15.90 5.20 19.05
C GLU A 243 -14.83 5.88 18.19
N TYR A 244 -15.25 6.29 16.98
CA TYR A 244 -14.45 7.10 16.08
C TYR A 244 -15.20 8.41 15.79
N HIS A 245 -14.63 9.53 16.23
CA HIS A 245 -15.12 10.85 15.89
C HIS A 245 -14.50 11.28 14.56
N VAL A 246 -15.33 11.29 13.52
CA VAL A 246 -14.95 11.72 12.18
C VAL A 246 -15.22 13.22 12.07
N VAL A 247 -14.17 14.00 11.84
CA VAL A 247 -14.26 15.42 11.53
C VAL A 247 -13.64 15.62 10.17
N SER A 248 -14.36 16.23 9.25
CA SER A 248 -13.85 16.49 7.92
C SER A 248 -14.14 17.89 7.48
N GLU A 249 -13.19 18.46 6.77
CA GLU A 249 -13.21 19.81 6.26
C GLU A 249 -12.94 19.75 4.75
N SER A 250 -13.81 20.37 3.96
CA SER A 250 -13.65 20.46 2.50
C SER A 250 -13.68 21.92 2.05
N ARG A 251 -12.84 22.27 1.07
CA ARG A 251 -12.83 23.62 0.50
C ARG A 251 -12.43 23.67 -0.97
N LYS A 252 -12.89 24.70 -1.67
CA LYS A 252 -12.50 25.03 -3.05
C LYS A 252 -11.44 26.13 -3.06
N MET A 253 -10.46 25.99 -3.94
CA MET A 253 -9.37 26.94 -4.18
C MET A 253 -9.21 27.14 -5.69
N GLY A 254 -8.62 28.27 -6.10
CA GLY A 254 -8.43 28.60 -7.51
C GLY A 254 -9.38 29.68 -8.01
N GLN A 255 -9.65 29.70 -9.32
CA GLN A 255 -10.48 30.73 -9.93
C GLN A 255 -11.96 30.42 -9.71
N ASP A 256 -12.64 31.27 -8.93
CA ASP A 256 -14.07 31.16 -8.71
C ASP A 256 -14.84 31.30 -10.03
N ASN A 257 -15.73 30.37 -10.31
CA ASN A 257 -16.60 30.35 -11.48
C ASN A 257 -18.02 30.84 -11.16
N GLY A 258 -18.26 31.29 -9.93
CA GLY A 258 -19.54 31.78 -9.43
C GLY A 258 -20.59 30.68 -9.18
N LYS A 259 -20.19 29.41 -9.15
CA LYS A 259 -21.09 28.26 -8.95
C LYS A 259 -20.70 27.44 -7.73
N ASP A 260 -21.72 26.87 -7.10
CA ASP A 260 -21.55 25.85 -6.07
C ASP A 260 -20.89 24.60 -6.67
N GLN A 261 -20.00 23.98 -5.89
CA GLN A 261 -19.30 22.76 -6.31
C GLN A 261 -19.71 21.61 -5.40
N LEU A 262 -20.24 20.53 -5.98
CA LEU A 262 -20.59 19.32 -5.25
C LEU A 262 -19.40 18.35 -5.24
N LEU A 263 -18.88 18.05 -4.06
CA LEU A 263 -17.86 17.02 -3.86
C LEU A 263 -18.50 15.70 -3.41
N ASN A 264 -18.06 14.62 -4.02
CA ASN A 264 -18.43 13.26 -3.62
C ASN A 264 -17.29 12.63 -2.82
N ILE A 265 -17.35 12.77 -1.50
CA ILE A 265 -16.29 12.25 -0.61
C ILE A 265 -16.33 10.72 -0.54
N SER A 266 -17.52 10.11 -0.65
CA SER A 266 -17.65 8.65 -0.78
C SER A 266 -16.86 8.08 -1.96
N HIS A 267 -16.85 8.79 -3.08
CA HIS A 267 -16.08 8.39 -4.26
C HIS A 267 -14.57 8.39 -3.97
N TYR A 268 -14.06 9.42 -3.31
CA TYR A 268 -12.65 9.48 -2.91
C TYR A 268 -12.29 8.33 -1.96
N LEU A 269 -13.09 8.14 -0.91
CA LEU A 269 -12.88 7.07 0.07
C LEU A 269 -12.90 5.68 -0.58
N LYS A 270 -13.82 5.45 -1.54
CA LYS A 270 -13.88 4.19 -2.29
C LYS A 270 -12.62 3.95 -3.11
N GLY A 271 -12.17 4.92 -3.89
CA GLY A 271 -10.97 4.79 -4.71
C GLY A 271 -9.70 4.57 -3.86
N ILE A 272 -9.60 5.29 -2.73
CA ILE A 272 -8.51 5.11 -1.76
C ILE A 272 -8.56 3.68 -1.18
N ARG A 273 -9.73 3.20 -0.74
CA ARG A 273 -9.90 1.83 -0.21
C ARG A 273 -9.45 0.77 -1.22
N GLU A 274 -9.88 0.91 -2.48
CA GLU A 274 -9.50 -0.01 -3.57
C GLU A 274 -7.99 0.01 -3.80
N TYR A 275 -7.37 1.19 -3.86
CA TYR A 275 -5.92 1.32 -4.00
C TYR A 275 -5.18 0.67 -2.81
N VAL A 276 -5.55 1.02 -1.57
CA VAL A 276 -4.90 0.49 -0.36
C VAL A 276 -4.96 -1.03 -0.33
N ARG A 277 -6.13 -1.62 -0.63
CA ARG A 277 -6.30 -3.07 -0.72
C ARG A 277 -5.47 -3.69 -1.84
N SER A 278 -5.29 -2.97 -2.94
CA SER A 278 -4.50 -3.44 -4.06
C SER A 278 -3.00 -3.50 -3.72
N VAL A 279 -2.47 -2.61 -2.88
CA VAL A 279 -1.02 -2.56 -2.59
C VAL A 279 -0.62 -3.19 -1.25
N SER A 280 -1.56 -3.30 -0.30
CA SER A 280 -1.29 -3.84 1.02
C SER A 280 -1.02 -5.34 0.99
N ARG A 281 -0.09 -5.79 1.83
CA ARG A 281 0.17 -7.21 2.05
C ARG A 281 -0.92 -7.87 2.90
N LYS A 282 -1.04 -9.19 2.80
CA LYS A 282 -1.82 -9.99 3.73
C LYS A 282 -1.00 -10.27 5.00
N PRO A 283 -1.65 -10.47 6.16
CA PRO A 283 -0.94 -10.90 7.36
C PRO A 283 -0.34 -12.30 7.16
N THR A 284 0.85 -12.54 7.70
CA THR A 284 1.46 -13.88 7.70
C THR A 284 0.69 -14.84 8.64
N PRO A 285 0.87 -16.16 8.54
CA PRO A 285 0.22 -17.11 9.47
C PRO A 285 0.51 -16.82 10.96
N GLU A 286 1.73 -16.39 11.29
CA GLU A 286 2.09 -16.01 12.66
C GLU A 286 1.38 -14.72 13.10
N GLU A 287 1.30 -13.74 12.20
CA GLU A 287 0.56 -12.49 12.45
C GLU A 287 -0.93 -12.77 12.61
N LEU A 288 -1.53 -13.67 11.83
CA LEU A 288 -2.92 -14.08 12.00
C LEU A 288 -3.19 -14.66 13.39
N GLN A 289 -2.26 -15.45 13.95
CA GLN A 289 -2.39 -15.94 15.32
C GLN A 289 -2.37 -14.80 16.35
N LYS A 290 -1.48 -13.82 16.18
CA LYS A 290 -1.44 -12.61 17.03
C LYS A 290 -2.73 -11.80 16.89
N ILE A 291 -3.22 -11.60 15.67
CA ILE A 291 -4.48 -10.92 15.38
C ILE A 291 -5.63 -11.63 16.08
N HIS A 292 -5.74 -12.96 15.98
CA HIS A 292 -6.79 -13.73 16.66
C HIS A 292 -6.74 -13.55 18.18
N LYS A 293 -5.55 -13.56 18.79
CA LYS A 293 -5.38 -13.31 20.23
C LYS A 293 -5.86 -11.91 20.62
N ILE A 294 -5.48 -10.89 19.84
CA ILE A 294 -5.94 -9.51 20.07
C ILE A 294 -7.46 -9.45 19.90
N VAL A 295 -8.00 -9.98 18.79
CA VAL A 295 -9.44 -9.99 18.49
C VAL A 295 -10.25 -10.59 19.63
N ALA A 296 -9.80 -11.72 20.17
CA ALA A 296 -10.43 -12.42 21.29
C ALA A 296 -10.25 -11.71 22.65
N SER A 297 -9.28 -10.80 22.79
CA SER A 297 -9.07 -10.06 24.05
C SER A 297 -10.18 -9.03 24.29
N PRO A 298 -10.57 -8.81 25.56
CA PRO A 298 -11.59 -7.82 25.90
C PRO A 298 -11.18 -6.41 25.46
N TRP A 299 -12.17 -5.63 25.04
CA TRP A 299 -11.98 -4.22 24.66
C TRP A 299 -11.78 -3.31 25.89
N ASN A 300 -12.32 -3.71 27.05
CA ASN A 300 -12.29 -2.95 28.30
C ASN A 300 -11.25 -3.48 29.31
N ALA A 301 -10.18 -4.10 28.83
CA ALA A 301 -9.09 -4.64 29.66
C ALA A 301 -7.82 -3.82 29.50
#